data_AF-A0A8S3YKC9-F1
#
_entry.id   AF-A0A8S3YKC9-F1
#
_cell.length_a   1.000
_cell.length_b   1.000
_cell.length_c   1.000
_cell.angle_alpha   90.00
_cell.angle_beta   90.00
_cell.angle_gamma   90.00
#
_symmetry.space_group_name_H-M   'P 1'
#
loop_
_entity.id
_entity.type
_entity.pdbx_description
1 polymer ?
#
loop_
_entity_poly.entity_id
_entity_poly.type
_entity_poly.pdbx_seq_one_letter_code
_entity_poly.pdbx_strand_id
1 'polypeptide(L)'
;VFLSTKRGTWIRSRVSCAGYPSDMLNSSRLWERVFDIVPSLGDWLKQRKMNKRINHDLYRLRPNFGPSSQSPLLNDDLPNRIICGSIQIKTDIQRFTSTGVEFVDGTFEDNIDLVILATGYSLSFSFIEKKVIDVNDNHVQLYKYMYPPELQHHTLAIIGCIQPHGAIMPISELQCRLATRVLKGNVVLPSKDDMWKDIRSKKIAIAKRYIKSRRHTIQVSYIHFMDELARLVGCSVDY
;
A
#
# COMPACT_ATOMS: atom_id res chain seq x y z
N VAL A 1 -8.15 21.66 14.53
CA VAL A 1 -8.25 20.20 14.30
C VAL A 1 -6.95 19.55 14.74
N PHE A 2 -7.01 18.47 15.52
CA PHE A 2 -5.82 17.70 15.89
C PHE A 2 -5.71 16.46 15.01
N LEU A 3 -4.52 16.22 14.45
CA LEU A 3 -4.22 15.02 13.68
C LEU A 3 -3.20 14.18 14.46
N SER A 4 -3.71 13.17 15.15
CA SER A 4 -2.88 12.22 15.91
C SER A 4 -2.25 11.18 15.00
N THR A 5 -0.96 10.91 15.20
CA THR A 5 -0.25 9.83 14.50
C THR A 5 0.74 9.13 15.41
N LYS A 6 0.74 7.79 15.39
CA LYS A 6 1.66 6.96 16.19
C LYS A 6 3.09 6.96 15.65
N ARG A 7 3.24 7.12 14.33
CA ARG A 7 4.49 6.83 13.62
C ARG A 7 4.95 7.94 12.68
N GLY A 8 4.11 8.96 12.44
CA GLY A 8 4.31 9.86 11.32
C GLY A 8 4.08 9.17 9.97
N THR A 9 4.25 9.92 8.88
CA THR A 9 4.21 9.37 7.52
C THR A 9 4.86 10.35 6.54
N TRP A 10 5.34 9.81 5.42
CA TRP A 10 5.82 10.62 4.32
C TRP A 10 4.63 11.20 3.53
N ILE A 11 4.57 12.51 3.41
CA ILE A 11 3.60 13.22 2.57
C ILE A 11 4.18 13.40 1.17
N ARG A 12 3.33 13.14 0.18
CA ARG A 12 3.63 13.42 -1.23
C ARG A 12 2.48 14.17 -1.88
N SER A 13 2.84 15.13 -2.73
CA SER A 13 1.88 15.87 -3.54
C SER A 13 1.55 15.12 -4.84
N ARG A 14 0.31 15.25 -5.31
CA ARG A 14 -0.13 14.80 -6.63
C ARG A 14 0.53 15.64 -7.72
N VAL A 15 0.72 16.93 -7.49
CA VAL A 15 1.40 17.84 -8.41
C VAL A 15 2.92 17.69 -8.26
N SER A 16 3.62 17.37 -9.34
CA SER A 16 5.07 17.21 -9.37
C SER A 16 5.77 18.34 -10.15
N CYS A 17 7.02 18.11 -10.59
CA CYS A 17 7.78 19.09 -11.35
C CYS A 17 6.99 19.58 -12.57
N ALA A 18 7.02 20.88 -12.84
CA ALA A 18 6.31 21.53 -13.94
C ALA A 18 4.78 21.26 -13.98
N GLY A 19 4.16 20.94 -12.84
CA GLY A 19 2.71 20.72 -12.76
C GLY A 19 2.25 19.32 -13.17
N TYR A 20 3.15 18.45 -13.63
CA TYR A 20 2.79 17.10 -14.06
C TYR A 20 2.25 16.23 -12.91
N PRO A 21 1.32 15.30 -13.20
CA PRO A 21 0.92 14.28 -12.25
C PRO A 21 2.12 13.46 -11.75
N SER A 22 2.20 13.28 -10.44
CA SER A 22 3.37 12.67 -9.80
C SER A 22 3.56 11.20 -10.16
N ASP A 23 2.49 10.48 -10.43
CA ASP A 23 2.52 9.10 -10.89
C ASP A 23 3.14 9.00 -12.29
N MET A 24 2.80 9.88 -13.23
CA MET A 24 3.41 9.89 -14.57
C MET A 24 4.94 10.02 -14.53
N LEU A 25 5.48 10.81 -13.61
CA LEU A 25 6.93 11.01 -13.49
C LEU A 25 7.64 9.93 -12.65
N ASN A 26 6.94 9.32 -11.69
CA ASN A 26 7.57 8.36 -10.76
C ASN A 26 7.34 6.90 -11.17
N SER A 27 6.28 6.59 -11.93
CA SER A 27 5.96 5.24 -12.41
C SER A 27 6.69 4.95 -13.73
N SER A 28 8.02 4.89 -13.68
CA SER A 28 8.88 4.60 -14.83
C SER A 28 9.60 3.27 -14.67
N ARG A 29 9.64 2.46 -15.74
CA ARG A 29 10.39 1.20 -15.78
C ARG A 29 11.88 1.39 -15.49
N LEU A 30 12.46 2.49 -16.00
CA LEU A 30 13.86 2.83 -15.75
C LEU A 30 14.11 3.06 -14.25
N TRP A 31 13.25 3.85 -13.62
CA TRP A 31 13.37 4.15 -12.19
C TRP A 31 13.12 2.91 -11.32
N GLU A 32 12.15 2.06 -11.64
CA GLU A 32 11.96 0.79 -10.92
C GLU A 32 13.21 -0.09 -11.02
N ARG A 33 13.80 -0.28 -12.22
CA ARG A 33 15.06 -1.05 -12.37
C ARG A 33 16.20 -0.47 -11.52
N VAL A 34 16.39 0.84 -11.53
CA VAL A 34 17.43 1.50 -10.70
C VAL A 34 17.18 1.24 -9.21
N PHE A 35 15.92 1.34 -8.76
CA PHE A 35 15.57 1.13 -7.36
C PHE A 35 15.60 -0.34 -6.93
N ASP A 36 15.47 -1.28 -7.85
CA ASP A 36 15.64 -2.70 -7.56
C ASP A 36 17.12 -3.07 -7.37
N ILE A 37 18.02 -2.46 -8.15
CA ILE A 37 19.47 -2.70 -8.04
C ILE A 37 20.05 -2.04 -6.79
N VAL A 38 19.65 -0.80 -6.50
CA VAL A 38 20.15 -0.04 -5.34
C VAL A 38 18.99 0.56 -4.51
N PRO A 39 18.31 -0.26 -3.67
CA PRO A 39 17.13 0.18 -2.91
C PRO A 39 17.40 1.35 -1.95
N SER A 40 18.56 1.35 -1.29
CA SER A 40 18.95 2.40 -0.35
C SER A 40 19.10 3.77 -1.02
N LEU A 41 19.68 3.81 -2.22
CA LEU A 41 19.79 5.02 -3.03
C LEU A 41 18.40 5.50 -3.45
N GLY A 42 17.52 4.58 -3.84
CA GLY A 42 16.14 4.90 -4.18
C GLY A 42 15.36 5.55 -3.03
N ASP A 43 15.48 5.00 -1.83
CA ASP A 43 14.87 5.57 -0.63
C ASP A 43 15.47 6.93 -0.26
N TRP A 44 16.79 7.06 -0.33
CA TRP A 44 17.47 8.34 -0.09
C TRP A 44 17.01 9.42 -1.08
N LEU A 45 16.93 9.11 -2.38
CA LEU A 45 16.46 10.03 -3.42
C LEU A 45 14.99 10.44 -3.19
N LYS A 46 14.12 9.47 -2.88
CA LYS A 46 12.71 9.71 -2.57
C LYS A 46 12.57 10.62 -1.34
N GLN A 47 13.31 10.33 -0.27
CA GLN A 47 13.31 11.10 0.95
C GLN A 47 13.77 12.55 0.68
N ARG A 48 14.87 12.72 -0.05
CA ARG A 48 15.36 14.06 -0.43
C ARG A 48 14.34 14.81 -1.28
N LYS A 49 13.67 14.15 -2.23
CA LYS A 49 12.62 14.76 -3.06
C LYS A 49 11.40 15.19 -2.24
N MET A 50 10.96 14.36 -1.29
CA MET A 50 9.85 14.69 -0.39
C MET A 50 10.21 15.84 0.56
N ASN A 51 11.41 15.79 1.15
CA ASN A 51 11.89 16.82 2.07
C ASN A 51 12.15 18.19 1.42
N LYS A 52 12.40 18.24 0.10
CA LYS A 52 12.48 19.51 -0.64
C LYS A 52 11.16 20.29 -0.61
N ARG A 53 10.01 19.61 -0.52
CA ARG A 53 8.70 20.26 -0.50
C ARG A 53 8.23 20.54 0.92
N ILE A 54 8.43 19.59 1.83
CA ILE A 54 7.99 19.68 3.23
C ILE A 54 9.11 19.09 4.08
N ASN A 55 9.68 19.88 4.98
CA ASN A 55 10.61 19.32 5.96
C ASN A 55 9.83 18.50 6.99
N HIS A 56 9.83 17.17 6.84
CA HIS A 56 9.03 16.27 7.66
C HIS A 56 9.46 16.26 9.13
N ASP A 57 10.72 16.61 9.45
CA ASP A 57 11.18 16.78 10.83
C ASP A 57 10.51 17.99 11.48
N LEU A 58 10.58 19.15 10.82
CA LEU A 58 10.00 20.40 11.34
C LEU A 58 8.48 20.30 11.54
N TYR A 59 7.80 19.56 10.66
CA TYR A 59 6.35 19.38 10.71
C TYR A 59 5.91 18.22 11.63
N ARG A 60 6.84 17.59 12.36
CA ARG A 60 6.59 16.42 13.24
C ARG A 60 5.92 15.23 12.53
N LEU A 61 6.25 15.05 11.25
CA LEU A 61 5.70 14.00 10.40
C LEU A 61 6.71 12.89 10.08
N ARG A 62 8.01 13.12 10.35
CA ARG A 62 9.06 12.17 9.96
C ARG A 62 8.86 10.82 10.65
N PRO A 63 8.73 9.73 9.89
CA PRO A 63 8.74 8.39 10.45
C PRO A 63 10.16 7.84 10.64
N ASN A 64 10.28 6.78 11.45
CA ASN A 64 11.53 6.05 11.69
C ASN A 64 11.92 5.08 10.55
N PHE A 65 11.22 5.13 9.41
CA PHE A 65 11.41 4.23 8.28
C PHE A 65 11.47 4.98 6.95
N GLY A 66 12.07 4.35 5.94
CA GLY A 66 12.25 4.94 4.62
C GLY A 66 10.93 5.13 3.84
N PRO A 67 10.90 6.00 2.81
CA PRO A 67 9.70 6.26 2.02
C PRO A 67 9.11 5.05 1.28
N SER A 68 9.91 4.03 0.94
CA SER A 68 9.39 2.83 0.27
C SER A 68 8.80 1.79 1.24
N SER A 69 8.96 1.98 2.56
CA SER A 69 8.47 1.05 3.58
C SER A 69 7.02 1.28 4.01
N GLN A 70 6.38 2.30 3.46
CA GLN A 70 4.95 2.59 3.64
C GLN A 70 4.45 3.32 2.40
N SER A 71 3.21 3.08 1.99
CA SER A 71 2.59 3.94 0.97
C SER A 71 2.45 5.37 1.49
N PRO A 72 3.01 6.38 0.79
CA PRO A 72 2.98 7.75 1.27
C PRO A 72 1.56 8.31 1.30
N LEU A 73 1.30 9.27 2.19
CA LEU A 73 0.06 10.01 2.21
C LEU A 73 0.04 11.01 1.05
N LEU A 74 -0.90 10.84 0.13
CA LEU A 74 -1.11 11.79 -0.96
C LEU A 74 -2.04 12.92 -0.52
N ASN A 75 -1.48 14.08 -0.23
CA ASN A 75 -2.23 15.26 0.15
C ASN A 75 -1.48 16.54 -0.23
N ASP A 76 -2.13 17.39 -1.02
CA ASP A 76 -1.54 18.63 -1.53
C ASP A 76 -1.68 19.81 -0.54
N ASP A 77 -2.71 19.77 0.32
CA ASP A 77 -3.10 20.89 1.19
C ASP A 77 -2.64 20.74 2.63
N LEU A 78 -2.44 19.50 3.10
CA LEU A 78 -2.08 19.21 4.49
C LEU A 78 -0.91 20.07 5.02
N PRO A 79 0.19 20.27 4.28
CA PRO A 79 1.28 21.14 4.74
C PRO A 79 0.84 22.58 4.98
N ASN A 80 0.04 23.14 4.06
CA ASN A 80 -0.49 24.50 4.17
C ASN A 80 -1.46 24.61 5.37
N ARG A 81 -2.25 23.57 5.63
CA ARG A 81 -3.14 23.54 6.80
C ARG A 81 -2.38 23.44 8.12
N ILE A 82 -1.22 22.78 8.14
CA ILE A 82 -0.34 22.70 9.32
C ILE A 82 0.32 24.04 9.58
N ILE A 83 0.94 24.67 8.57
CA ILE A 83 1.67 25.93 8.77
C ILE A 83 0.76 27.09 9.21
N CYS A 84 -0.50 27.09 8.75
CA CYS A 84 -1.51 28.06 9.20
C CYS A 84 -2.14 27.72 10.57
N GLY A 85 -1.71 26.64 11.25
CA GLY A 85 -2.21 26.24 12.56
C GLY A 85 -3.61 25.61 12.59
N SER A 86 -4.30 25.53 11.45
CA SER A 86 -5.64 24.94 11.36
C SER A 86 -5.65 23.43 11.67
N ILE A 87 -4.54 22.75 11.36
CA ILE A 87 -4.27 21.36 11.74
C ILE A 87 -3.02 21.34 12.60
N GLN A 88 -3.10 20.70 13.76
CA GLN A 88 -1.97 20.49 14.65
C GLN A 88 -1.65 19.00 14.74
N ILE A 89 -0.40 18.63 14.43
CA ILE A 89 0.06 17.25 14.52
C ILE A 89 0.29 16.90 16.00
N LYS A 90 -0.30 15.79 16.43
CA LYS A 90 -0.17 15.24 17.79
C LYS A 90 0.41 13.83 17.76
N THR A 91 1.03 13.43 18.86
CA THR A 91 1.50 12.05 19.06
C THR A 91 0.31 11.09 19.23
N ASP A 92 0.59 9.82 19.50
CA ASP A 92 -0.47 8.84 19.74
C ASP A 92 -1.32 9.21 20.96
N ILE A 93 -2.55 8.73 20.98
CA ILE A 93 -3.48 8.93 22.10
C ILE A 93 -3.11 7.94 23.21
N GLN A 94 -2.86 8.47 24.41
CA GLN A 94 -2.65 7.68 25.62
C GLN A 94 -3.98 7.22 26.20
N ARG A 95 -4.94 8.15 26.38
CA ARG A 95 -6.31 7.85 26.80
C ARG A 95 -7.29 8.98 26.46
N PHE A 96 -8.56 8.62 26.39
CA PHE A 96 -9.67 9.57 26.37
C PHE A 96 -10.11 9.90 27.79
N THR A 97 -10.52 11.14 28.02
CA THR A 97 -11.23 11.56 29.23
C THR A 97 -12.68 11.88 28.87
N SER A 98 -13.47 12.34 29.85
CA SER A 98 -14.86 12.75 29.60
C SER A 98 -15.00 13.92 28.64
N THR A 99 -13.99 14.79 28.55
CA THR A 99 -14.03 16.04 27.78
C THR A 99 -12.86 16.22 26.83
N GLY A 100 -11.84 15.37 26.88
CA GLY A 100 -10.59 15.60 26.18
C GLY A 100 -9.75 14.36 25.91
N VAL A 101 -8.50 14.58 25.52
CA VAL A 101 -7.55 13.56 25.08
C VAL A 101 -6.17 13.82 25.69
N GLU A 102 -5.62 12.80 26.35
CA GLU A 102 -4.23 12.77 26.79
C GLU A 102 -3.38 12.05 25.75
N PHE A 103 -2.26 12.65 25.37
CA PHE A 103 -1.32 12.14 24.37
C PHE A 103 -0.09 11.50 25.03
N VAL A 104 0.61 10.64 24.30
CA VAL A 104 1.77 9.88 24.82
C VAL A 104 2.94 10.79 25.23
N ASP A 105 3.03 11.98 24.67
CA ASP A 105 4.03 12.99 25.08
C ASP A 105 3.67 13.76 26.37
N GLY A 106 2.57 13.38 27.03
CA GLY A 106 2.07 14.01 28.25
C GLY A 106 1.27 15.30 27.99
N THR A 107 1.08 15.71 26.74
CA THR A 107 0.20 16.84 26.42
C THR A 107 -1.27 16.43 26.54
N PHE A 108 -2.13 17.40 26.86
CA PHE A 108 -3.56 17.22 27.00
C PHE A 108 -4.31 18.29 26.20
N GLU A 109 -5.37 17.87 25.50
CA GLU A 109 -6.29 18.78 24.82
C GLU A 109 -7.70 18.55 25.36
N ASP A 110 -8.32 19.61 25.86
CA ASP A 110 -9.66 19.59 26.45
C ASP A 110 -10.74 20.05 25.45
N ASN A 111 -12.01 19.89 25.80
CA ASN A 111 -13.17 20.29 25.01
C ASN A 111 -13.15 19.74 23.58
N ILE A 112 -12.91 18.43 23.45
CA ILE A 112 -12.91 17.72 22.17
C ILE A 112 -14.32 17.21 21.87
N ASP A 113 -15.01 17.85 20.92
CA ASP A 113 -16.39 17.51 20.58
C ASP A 113 -16.53 16.23 19.74
N LEU A 114 -15.52 15.89 18.93
CA LEU A 114 -15.59 14.80 17.95
C LEU A 114 -14.25 14.10 17.78
N VAL A 115 -14.29 12.76 17.77
CA VAL A 115 -13.15 11.89 17.45
C VAL A 115 -13.47 11.10 16.19
N ILE A 116 -12.64 11.25 15.15
CA ILE A 116 -12.77 10.49 13.89
C ILE A 116 -11.64 9.45 13.82
N LEU A 117 -12.01 8.17 13.90
CA LEU A 117 -11.06 7.05 13.79
C LEU A 117 -10.80 6.68 12.33
N ALA A 118 -9.84 7.36 11.70
CA ALA A 118 -9.35 7.04 10.36
C ALA A 118 -8.34 5.86 10.37
N THR A 119 -8.63 4.79 11.11
CA THR A 119 -7.70 3.68 11.41
C THR A 119 -7.63 2.59 10.32
N GLY A 120 -8.32 2.78 9.19
CA GLY A 120 -8.34 1.86 8.06
C GLY A 120 -9.43 0.79 8.16
N TYR A 121 -9.30 -0.26 7.36
CA TYR A 121 -10.32 -1.31 7.16
C TYR A 121 -9.74 -2.71 7.35
N SER A 122 -10.61 -3.68 7.65
CA SER A 122 -10.26 -5.10 7.68
C SER A 122 -10.75 -5.82 6.41
N LEU A 123 -9.97 -6.77 5.93
CA LEU A 123 -10.31 -7.62 4.79
C LEU A 123 -11.08 -8.85 5.28
N SER A 124 -12.18 -9.20 4.62
CA SER A 124 -12.92 -10.45 4.89
C SER A 124 -13.78 -10.86 3.68
N PHE A 125 -14.09 -12.16 3.59
CA PHE A 125 -14.99 -12.71 2.58
C PHE A 125 -16.10 -13.52 3.28
N SER A 126 -17.19 -12.86 3.69
CA SER A 126 -18.26 -13.47 4.51
C SER A 126 -19.09 -14.52 3.76
N PHE A 127 -19.09 -14.49 2.43
CA PHE A 127 -19.85 -15.39 1.56
C PHE A 127 -19.00 -16.57 1.03
N ILE A 128 -17.72 -16.67 1.44
CA ILE A 128 -16.81 -17.75 1.01
C ILE A 128 -16.44 -18.57 2.24
N GLU A 129 -16.45 -19.90 2.09
CA GLU A 129 -16.02 -20.80 3.15
C GLU A 129 -14.53 -20.59 3.50
N LYS A 130 -14.20 -20.59 4.79
CA LYS A 130 -12.82 -20.37 5.28
C LYS A 130 -11.80 -21.38 4.73
N LYS A 131 -12.24 -22.62 4.43
CA LYS A 131 -11.37 -23.64 3.80
C LYS A 131 -10.93 -23.28 2.38
N VAL A 132 -11.67 -22.39 1.71
CA VAL A 132 -11.35 -21.91 0.35
C VAL A 132 -10.50 -20.66 0.44
N ILE A 133 -10.95 -19.66 1.20
CA ILE A 133 -10.19 -18.43 1.44
C ILE A 133 -10.23 -18.12 2.93
N ASP A 134 -9.10 -18.31 3.59
CA ASP A 134 -8.90 -17.85 4.95
C ASP A 134 -8.20 -16.49 4.96
N VAL A 135 -8.76 -15.56 5.73
CA VAL A 135 -8.15 -14.24 5.95
C VAL A 135 -7.83 -14.14 7.44
N ASN A 136 -6.54 -14.16 7.76
CA ASN A 136 -6.05 -14.02 9.11
C ASN A 136 -5.26 -12.72 9.25
N ASP A 137 -5.72 -11.81 10.09
CA ASP A 137 -5.09 -10.51 10.32
C ASP A 137 -4.81 -9.72 9.02
N ASN A 138 -5.81 -9.66 8.13
CA ASN A 138 -5.74 -9.11 6.77
C ASN A 138 -4.73 -9.82 5.82
N HIS A 139 -4.07 -10.89 6.24
CA HIS A 139 -3.30 -11.72 5.34
C HIS A 139 -4.21 -12.70 4.60
N VAL A 140 -4.11 -12.72 3.28
CA VAL A 140 -4.80 -13.66 2.40
C VAL A 140 -3.76 -14.47 1.62
N GLN A 141 -4.04 -15.75 1.41
CA GLN A 141 -3.14 -16.68 0.74
C GLN A 141 -3.69 -17.05 -0.65
N LEU A 142 -3.48 -16.15 -1.61
CA LEU A 142 -3.96 -16.32 -2.98
C LEU A 142 -2.80 -16.20 -3.96
N TYR A 143 -2.72 -17.14 -4.92
CA TYR A 143 -1.78 -17.05 -6.02
C TYR A 143 -2.08 -15.79 -6.83
N LYS A 144 -1.05 -14.95 -6.99
CA LYS A 144 -1.15 -13.60 -7.57
C LYS A 144 -2.28 -12.73 -6.96
N TYR A 145 -2.62 -12.93 -5.69
CA TYR A 145 -3.76 -12.25 -5.04
C TYR A 145 -5.12 -12.50 -5.73
N MET A 146 -5.25 -13.61 -6.47
CA MET A 146 -6.43 -13.94 -7.25
C MET A 146 -6.97 -15.33 -6.94
N TYR A 147 -6.13 -16.36 -6.99
CA TYR A 147 -6.60 -17.75 -7.02
C TYR A 147 -6.32 -18.49 -5.70
N PRO A 148 -7.32 -19.16 -5.12
CA PRO A 148 -7.10 -20.09 -4.01
C PRO A 148 -6.29 -21.31 -4.49
N PRO A 149 -5.11 -21.59 -3.91
CA PRO A 149 -4.23 -22.67 -4.38
C PRO A 149 -4.76 -24.08 -4.07
N GLU A 150 -5.69 -24.20 -3.13
CA GLU A 150 -6.27 -25.47 -2.67
C GLU A 150 -7.39 -26.00 -3.57
N LEU A 151 -7.92 -25.18 -4.49
CA LEU A 151 -8.98 -25.60 -5.40
C LEU A 151 -8.42 -26.48 -6.52
N GLN A 152 -9.04 -27.65 -6.72
CA GLN A 152 -8.73 -28.56 -7.83
C GLN A 152 -9.06 -27.95 -9.20
N HIS A 153 -10.12 -27.15 -9.26
CA HIS A 153 -10.54 -26.42 -10.46
C HIS A 153 -10.41 -24.91 -10.21
N HIS A 154 -9.73 -24.20 -11.10
CA HIS A 154 -9.51 -22.75 -10.99
C HIS A 154 -10.70 -21.95 -11.53
N THR A 155 -11.90 -22.22 -10.99
CA THR A 155 -13.17 -21.59 -11.37
C THR A 155 -13.55 -20.39 -10.52
N LEU A 156 -12.75 -20.06 -9.50
CA LEU A 156 -12.93 -18.91 -8.62
C LEU A 156 -11.68 -18.03 -8.66
N ALA A 157 -11.87 -16.74 -8.94
CA ALA A 157 -10.82 -15.73 -8.91
C ALA A 157 -11.31 -14.48 -8.15
N ILE A 158 -10.44 -13.93 -7.30
CA ILE A 158 -10.66 -12.67 -6.62
C ILE A 158 -10.00 -11.54 -7.41
N ILE A 159 -10.76 -10.49 -7.69
CA ILE A 159 -10.28 -9.32 -8.43
C ILE A 159 -10.18 -8.13 -7.47
N GLY A 160 -9.08 -7.38 -7.55
CA GLY A 160 -8.87 -6.16 -6.77
C GLY A 160 -8.49 -6.37 -5.30
N CYS A 161 -8.20 -7.61 -4.86
CA CYS A 161 -7.73 -7.88 -3.50
C CYS A 161 -6.23 -7.56 -3.34
N ILE A 162 -5.84 -6.32 -3.65
CA ILE A 162 -4.47 -5.83 -3.67
C ILE A 162 -4.40 -4.35 -3.29
N GLN A 163 -3.23 -3.89 -2.84
CA GLN A 163 -2.92 -2.49 -2.60
C GLN A 163 -1.66 -2.08 -3.37
N PRO A 164 -1.81 -1.61 -4.62
CA PRO A 164 -0.67 -1.23 -5.44
C PRO A 164 -0.07 0.12 -5.06
N HIS A 165 1.23 0.28 -5.34
CA HIS A 165 1.88 1.59 -5.43
C HIS A 165 1.60 2.21 -6.81
N GLY A 166 0.34 2.48 -7.08
CA GLY A 166 -0.17 2.92 -8.37
C GLY A 166 -1.69 2.78 -8.44
N ALA A 167 -2.25 2.85 -9.64
CA ALA A 167 -3.69 2.68 -9.84
C ALA A 167 -4.09 1.19 -9.73
N ILE A 168 -5.21 0.92 -9.06
CA ILE A 168 -5.77 -0.44 -8.97
C ILE A 168 -6.51 -0.85 -10.25
N MET A 169 -7.15 0.11 -10.93
CA MET A 169 -8.02 -0.17 -12.08
C MET A 169 -7.30 -0.91 -13.23
N PRO A 170 -6.09 -0.49 -13.68
CA PRO A 170 -5.37 -1.22 -14.72
C PRO A 170 -4.94 -2.62 -14.29
N ILE A 171 -4.64 -2.80 -13.00
CA ILE A 171 -4.29 -4.12 -12.47
C ILE A 171 -5.53 -5.01 -12.47
N SER A 172 -6.67 -4.52 -11.96
CA SER A 172 -7.93 -5.27 -11.96
C SER A 172 -8.38 -5.63 -13.37
N GLU A 173 -8.14 -4.77 -14.36
CA GLU A 173 -8.37 -5.07 -15.78
C GLU A 173 -7.53 -6.27 -16.25
N LEU A 174 -6.22 -6.28 -15.98
CA LEU A 174 -5.36 -7.43 -16.30
C LEU A 174 -5.74 -8.68 -15.50
N GLN A 175 -6.15 -8.54 -14.23
CA GLN A 175 -6.67 -9.64 -13.43
C GLN A 175 -7.92 -10.24 -14.09
N CYS A 176 -8.86 -9.44 -14.59
CA CYS A 176 -10.03 -9.91 -15.33
C CYS A 176 -9.66 -10.62 -16.64
N ARG A 177 -8.69 -10.08 -17.39
CA ARG A 177 -8.17 -10.72 -18.61
C ARG A 177 -7.55 -12.08 -18.36
N LEU A 178 -6.85 -12.23 -17.22
CA LEU A 178 -6.29 -13.51 -16.80
C LEU A 178 -7.40 -14.46 -16.33
N ALA A 179 -8.31 -14.00 -15.47
CA ALA A 179 -9.42 -14.79 -14.94
C ALA A 179 -10.28 -15.41 -16.03
N THR A 180 -10.70 -14.62 -17.01
CA THR A 180 -11.51 -15.11 -18.14
C THR A 180 -10.77 -16.13 -19.01
N ARG A 181 -9.45 -15.98 -19.20
CA ARG A 181 -8.63 -16.95 -19.95
C ARG A 181 -8.45 -18.26 -19.19
N VAL A 182 -8.24 -18.20 -17.88
CA VAL A 182 -8.15 -19.38 -17.02
C VAL A 182 -9.49 -20.13 -16.98
N LEU A 183 -10.60 -19.41 -16.83
CA LEU A 183 -11.95 -19.99 -16.85
C LEU A 183 -12.27 -20.69 -18.19
N LYS A 184 -11.77 -20.15 -19.30
CA LYS A 184 -11.90 -20.77 -20.63
C LYS A 184 -10.94 -21.93 -20.89
N GLY A 185 -9.95 -22.16 -20.02
CA GLY A 185 -8.89 -23.14 -20.24
C GLY A 185 -7.78 -22.68 -21.20
N ASN A 186 -7.77 -21.41 -21.61
CA ASN A 186 -6.74 -20.85 -22.51
C ASN A 186 -5.42 -20.59 -21.79
N VAL A 187 -5.46 -20.44 -20.46
CA VAL A 187 -4.28 -20.31 -19.60
C VAL A 187 -4.40 -21.32 -18.48
N VAL A 188 -3.37 -22.14 -18.30
CA VAL A 188 -3.29 -23.11 -17.22
C VAL A 188 -2.41 -22.52 -16.12
N LEU A 189 -2.93 -22.48 -14.89
CA LEU A 189 -2.17 -22.04 -13.72
C LEU A 189 -1.08 -23.06 -13.37
N PRO A 190 0.02 -22.64 -12.72
CA PRO A 190 1.09 -23.57 -12.36
C PRO A 190 0.64 -24.56 -11.28
N SER A 191 1.52 -25.51 -10.92
CA SER A 191 1.25 -26.49 -9.88
C SER A 191 0.89 -25.83 -8.54
N LYS A 192 0.16 -26.56 -7.69
CA LYS A 192 -0.16 -26.14 -6.32
C LYS A 192 1.09 -25.71 -5.54
N ASP A 193 2.18 -26.46 -5.68
CA ASP A 193 3.44 -26.18 -4.98
C ASP A 193 4.09 -24.88 -5.47
N ASP A 194 4.04 -24.62 -6.77
CA ASP A 194 4.55 -23.36 -7.35
C ASP A 194 3.69 -22.16 -6.94
N MET A 195 2.37 -22.33 -6.86
CA MET A 195 1.47 -21.30 -6.35
C MET A 195 1.81 -20.96 -4.90
N TRP A 196 2.01 -21.97 -4.05
CA TRP A 196 2.44 -21.77 -2.66
C TRP A 196 3.83 -21.16 -2.54
N LYS A 197 4.76 -21.51 -3.44
CA LYS A 197 6.09 -20.89 -3.52
C LYS A 197 5.98 -19.40 -3.82
N ASP A 198 5.16 -18.99 -4.80
CA ASP A 198 4.89 -17.58 -5.11
C ASP A 198 4.32 -16.83 -3.91
N ILE A 199 3.29 -17.39 -3.26
CA ILE A 199 2.64 -16.79 -2.08
C ILE A 199 3.66 -16.55 -0.96
N ARG A 200 4.49 -17.56 -0.65
CA ARG A 200 5.53 -17.45 0.38
C ARG A 200 6.59 -16.42 0.03
N SER A 201 7.08 -16.41 -1.21
CA SER A 201 8.06 -15.44 -1.68
C SER A 201 7.53 -14.00 -1.59
N LYS A 202 6.26 -13.76 -1.98
CA LYS A 202 5.63 -12.44 -1.86
C LYS A 202 5.44 -12.00 -0.41
N LYS A 203 5.04 -12.91 0.48
CA LYS A 203 4.94 -12.64 1.92
C LYS A 203 6.29 -12.20 2.50
N ILE A 204 7.38 -12.89 2.13
CA ILE A 204 8.75 -12.53 2.55
C ILE A 204 9.15 -11.16 1.98
N ALA A 205 8.88 -10.90 0.70
CA ALA A 205 9.19 -9.63 0.05
C ALA A 205 8.45 -8.45 0.71
N ILE A 206 7.16 -8.60 1.03
CA ILE A 206 6.38 -7.60 1.76
C ILE A 206 6.97 -7.37 3.15
N ALA A 207 7.25 -8.44 3.90
CA ALA A 207 7.79 -8.33 5.26
C ALA A 207 9.17 -7.66 5.29
N LYS A 208 9.98 -7.83 4.24
CA LYS A 208 11.29 -7.16 4.10
C LYS A 208 11.15 -5.68 3.74
N ARG A 209 10.16 -5.32 2.91
CA ARG A 209 10.02 -3.96 2.36
C ARG A 209 9.19 -3.05 3.26
N TYR A 210 8.04 -3.52 3.74
CA TYR A 210 7.04 -2.71 4.44
C TYR A 210 7.12 -2.86 5.95
N ILE A 211 6.76 -1.79 6.65
CA ILE A 211 6.61 -1.85 8.11
C ILE A 211 5.51 -2.84 8.49
N LYS A 212 5.75 -3.63 9.55
CA LYS A 212 4.76 -4.56 10.09
C LYS A 212 3.52 -3.79 10.57
N SER A 213 2.40 -4.02 9.90
CA SER A 213 1.09 -3.42 10.17
C SER A 213 0.00 -4.22 9.46
N ARG A 214 -1.20 -4.27 10.04
CA ARG A 214 -2.41 -4.89 9.43
C ARG A 214 -2.79 -4.27 8.08
N ARG A 215 -2.31 -3.07 7.78
CA ARG A 215 -2.53 -2.39 6.49
C ARG A 215 -1.61 -2.91 5.39
N HIS A 216 -0.46 -3.50 5.74
CA HIS A 216 0.60 -3.85 4.79
C HIS A 216 0.69 -5.36 4.52
N THR A 217 -0.41 -5.96 4.07
CA THR A 217 -0.52 -7.41 3.84
C THR A 217 -0.67 -7.83 2.38
N ILE A 218 -1.06 -6.92 1.49
CA ILE A 218 -1.43 -7.18 0.08
C ILE A 218 -0.79 -6.18 -0.89
N GLN A 219 0.40 -5.69 -0.55
CA GLN A 219 1.08 -4.61 -1.25
C GLN A 219 1.80 -5.12 -2.48
N VAL A 220 1.67 -4.38 -3.59
CA VAL A 220 2.37 -4.71 -4.83
C VAL A 220 3.05 -3.48 -5.41
N SER A 221 4.19 -3.68 -6.07
CA SER A 221 4.74 -2.66 -6.99
C SER A 221 3.92 -2.70 -8.28
N TYR A 222 3.50 -1.54 -8.75
CA TYR A 222 2.59 -1.42 -9.89
C TYR A 222 3.19 -2.04 -11.15
N ILE A 223 4.40 -1.61 -11.56
CA ILE A 223 5.02 -2.07 -12.82
C ILE A 223 5.32 -3.57 -12.76
N HIS A 224 5.98 -4.04 -11.69
CA HIS A 224 6.34 -5.44 -11.52
C HIS A 224 5.12 -6.37 -11.57
N PHE A 225 4.04 -5.98 -10.92
CA PHE A 225 2.84 -6.80 -10.88
C PHE A 225 2.05 -6.75 -12.20
N MET A 226 2.01 -5.59 -12.87
CA MET A 226 1.46 -5.49 -14.23
C MET A 226 2.22 -6.41 -15.20
N ASP A 227 3.56 -6.44 -15.16
CA ASP A 227 4.38 -7.30 -16.01
C ASP A 227 4.20 -8.79 -15.70
N GLU A 228 4.04 -9.13 -14.43
CA GLU A 228 3.75 -10.48 -13.98
C GLU A 228 2.41 -10.99 -14.55
N LEU A 229 1.34 -10.19 -14.43
CA LEU A 229 0.04 -10.53 -15.00
C LEU A 229 0.07 -10.53 -16.53
N ALA A 230 0.74 -9.55 -17.15
CA ALA A 230 0.85 -9.44 -18.60
C ALA A 230 1.55 -10.67 -19.21
N ARG A 231 2.58 -11.21 -18.56
CA ARG A 231 3.24 -12.46 -18.97
C ARG A 231 2.29 -13.66 -18.92
N LEU A 232 1.49 -13.79 -17.84
CA LEU A 232 0.49 -14.86 -17.72
C LEU A 232 -0.64 -14.73 -18.76
N VAL A 233 -1.00 -13.50 -19.12
CA VAL A 233 -2.01 -13.21 -20.14
C VAL A 233 -1.47 -13.38 -21.58
N GLY A 234 -0.15 -13.30 -21.76
CA GLY A 234 0.50 -13.31 -23.08
C GLY A 234 0.47 -11.94 -23.78
N CYS A 235 0.52 -10.84 -23.03
CA CYS A 235 0.55 -9.47 -23.55
C CYS A 235 1.66 -8.60 -22.96
N SER A 236 2.71 -9.22 -22.42
CA SER A 236 3.92 -8.50 -22.05
C SER A 236 4.60 -7.95 -23.31
N VAL A 237 5.17 -6.76 -23.19
CA VAL A 237 5.98 -6.15 -24.26
C VAL A 237 7.44 -6.51 -24.00
N ASP A 238 8.13 -6.99 -25.04
CA ASP A 238 9.57 -7.22 -24.98
C ASP A 238 10.28 -5.86 -25.14
N TYR A 239 11.09 -5.50 -24.14
CA TYR A 239 11.84 -4.24 -24.07
C TYR A 239 13.34 -4.49 -23.94
#